data_AF-A0A3Q3XSB7-F1
#
_entry.id   AF-A0A3Q3XSB7-F1
#
_cell.length_a   1.000
_cell.length_b   1.000
_cell.length_c   1.000
_cell.angle_alpha   90.00
_cell.angle_beta   90.00
_cell.angle_gamma   90.00
#
_symmetry.space_group_name_H-M   'P 1'
#
loop_
_entity.id
_entity.type
_entity.pdbx_description
1 polymer ?
#
loop_
_entity_poly.entity_id
_entity_poly.type
_entity_poly.pdbx_seq_one_letter_code
_entity_poly.pdbx_strand_id
1 'polypeptide(L)'
;MVFLTVSCWIRSRGPDRYWKVQEVLKHARLWITRIAAASREHGMKYPALVHNLTKSSVQLNRRVISDLAITEPKSFLSLAKLAQARQQEGLRAALGNGKEPAGVFSRVVLLQ
;
A
#
# COMPACT_ATOMS: atom_id res chain seq x y z
N MET A 1 34.78 16.43 -24.62
CA MET A 1 34.41 17.77 -25.14
C MET A 1 33.34 17.64 -26.21
N VAL A 2 32.03 17.69 -25.89
CA VAL A 2 31.00 18.23 -26.80
C VAL A 2 29.83 18.79 -25.96
N PHE A 3 30.10 19.86 -25.22
CA PHE A 3 29.07 20.85 -24.85
C PHE A 3 29.50 22.17 -25.48
N LEU A 4 29.61 22.19 -26.82
CA LEU A 4 30.06 23.38 -27.55
C LEU A 4 28.94 24.42 -27.72
N THR A 5 27.71 24.12 -27.30
CA THR A 5 26.55 25.01 -27.43
C THR A 5 25.74 25.04 -26.14
N VAL A 6 25.47 26.25 -25.62
CA VAL A 6 24.65 26.51 -24.41
C VAL A 6 23.30 25.80 -24.48
N SER A 7 22.74 25.68 -25.69
CA SER A 7 21.50 24.94 -25.99
C SER A 7 21.56 23.45 -25.63
N CYS A 8 22.72 22.81 -25.80
CA CYS A 8 22.91 21.40 -25.46
C CYS A 8 23.08 21.20 -23.95
N TRP A 9 23.73 22.15 -23.27
CA TRP A 9 23.90 22.17 -21.82
C TRP A 9 22.60 22.45 -21.05
N ILE A 10 21.73 23.32 -21.57
CA ILE A 10 20.38 23.57 -21.05
C ILE A 10 19.49 22.32 -21.25
N ARG A 11 19.62 21.60 -22.37
CA ARG A 11 18.90 20.35 -22.62
C ARG A 11 19.40 19.18 -21.75
N SER A 12 20.68 19.14 -21.37
CA SER A 12 21.21 18.12 -20.44
C SER A 12 21.00 18.44 -18.96
N ARG A 13 20.74 19.71 -18.60
CA ARG A 13 20.41 20.15 -17.22
C ARG A 13 18.90 20.32 -16.93
N GLY A 14 18.03 20.29 -17.94
CA GLY A 14 16.58 20.24 -17.74
C GLY A 14 16.03 18.86 -18.13
N PRO A 15 14.88 18.37 -17.62
CA PRO A 15 14.07 18.74 -16.46
C PRO A 15 14.25 17.68 -15.35
N ASP A 16 15.25 17.85 -14.47
CA ASP A 16 15.59 16.88 -13.41
C ASP A 16 14.40 16.49 -12.52
N ARG A 17 13.50 17.44 -12.27
CA ARG A 17 12.32 17.24 -11.42
C ARG A 17 11.35 16.23 -12.04
N TYR A 18 11.19 16.22 -13.36
CA TYR A 18 10.30 15.28 -14.04
C TYR A 18 10.83 13.85 -13.93
N TRP A 19 12.12 13.65 -14.22
CA TRP A 19 12.73 12.32 -14.21
C TRP A 19 12.79 11.72 -12.80
N LYS A 20 13.09 12.54 -11.78
CA LYS A 20 13.04 12.12 -10.37
C LYS A 20 11.65 11.64 -9.94
N VAL A 21 10.59 12.35 -10.35
CA VAL A 21 9.21 11.94 -10.04
C VAL A 21 8.86 10.63 -10.77
N GLN A 22 9.28 10.46 -12.02
CA GLN A 22 9.07 9.22 -12.77
C GLN A 22 9.73 8.02 -12.12
N GLU A 23 10.94 8.18 -11.59
CA GLU A 23 11.64 7.11 -10.87
C GLU A 23 10.89 6.67 -9.61
N VAL A 24 10.40 7.63 -8.81
CA VAL A 24 9.56 7.34 -7.63
C VAL A 24 8.27 6.62 -8.04
N LEU A 25 7.61 7.04 -9.11
CA LEU A 25 6.41 6.39 -9.63
C LEU A 25 6.71 4.97 -10.13
N LYS A 26 7.86 4.74 -10.77
CA LYS A 26 8.30 3.42 -11.24
C LYS A 26 8.46 2.45 -10.08
N HIS A 27 9.10 2.88 -8.99
CA HIS A 27 9.21 2.07 -7.76
C HIS A 27 7.85 1.80 -7.12
N ALA A 28 6.99 2.82 -7.02
CA ALA A 28 5.65 2.67 -6.45
C ALA A 28 4.79 1.66 -7.24
N ARG A 29 4.84 1.70 -8.58
CA ARG A 29 4.14 0.74 -9.46
C ARG A 29 4.64 -0.69 -9.26
N LEU A 30 5.95 -0.88 -9.13
CA LEU A 30 6.53 -2.20 -8.87
C LEU A 30 6.06 -2.77 -7.54
N TRP A 31 6.07 -1.96 -6.46
CA TRP A 31 5.61 -2.41 -5.15
C TRP A 31 4.12 -2.78 -5.17
N ILE A 32 3.27 -1.98 -5.81
CA ILE A 32 1.83 -2.29 -5.95
C ILE A 32 1.64 -3.62 -6.69
N THR A 33 2.40 -3.86 -7.77
CA THR A 33 2.29 -5.08 -8.55
C THR A 33 2.67 -6.32 -7.73
N ARG A 34 3.76 -6.23 -6.95
CA ARG A 34 4.20 -7.30 -6.03
C ARG A 34 3.16 -7.60 -4.95
N ILE A 35 2.65 -6.56 -4.29
CA ILE A 35 1.62 -6.72 -3.25
C ILE A 35 0.33 -7.29 -3.86
N ALA A 36 -0.04 -6.85 -5.07
CA ALA A 36 -1.24 -7.36 -5.75
C ALA A 36 -1.12 -8.85 -6.08
N ALA A 37 0.07 -9.33 -6.48
CA ALA A 37 0.31 -10.75 -6.68
C ALA A 37 0.18 -11.54 -5.36
N ALA A 38 0.90 -11.13 -4.31
CA ALA A 38 0.84 -11.79 -3.00
C ALA A 38 -0.57 -11.75 -2.37
N SER A 39 -1.30 -10.64 -2.53
CA SER A 39 -2.69 -10.53 -2.04
C SER A 39 -3.61 -11.54 -2.72
N ARG A 40 -3.41 -11.80 -4.02
CA ARG A 40 -4.21 -12.77 -4.79
C ARG A 40 -3.98 -14.20 -4.31
N GLU A 41 -2.75 -14.54 -3.93
CA GLU A 41 -2.42 -15.85 -3.34
C GLU A 41 -3.19 -16.11 -2.04
N HIS A 42 -3.51 -15.05 -1.29
CA HIS A 42 -4.35 -15.11 -0.09
C HIS A 42 -5.84 -14.79 -0.33
N GLY A 43 -6.28 -14.80 -1.59
CA GLY A 43 -7.70 -14.62 -1.95
C GLY A 43 -8.23 -13.19 -1.77
N MET A 44 -7.36 -12.18 -1.78
CA MET A 44 -7.75 -10.78 -1.60
C MET A 44 -7.27 -9.85 -2.72
N LYS A 45 -7.99 -8.74 -2.92
CA LYS A 45 -7.57 -7.68 -3.84
C LYS A 45 -6.76 -6.62 -3.10
N TYR A 46 -5.74 -6.07 -3.77
CA TYR A 46 -4.88 -5.01 -3.22
C TYR A 46 -5.64 -3.82 -2.59
N PRO A 47 -6.65 -3.21 -3.24
CA PRO A 47 -7.35 -2.06 -2.65
C PRO A 47 -8.08 -2.41 -1.35
N ALA A 48 -8.64 -3.62 -1.27
CA ALA A 48 -9.31 -4.10 -0.06
C ALA A 48 -8.29 -4.32 1.07
N LEU A 49 -7.15 -4.95 0.77
CA LEU A 49 -6.08 -5.16 1.76
C LEU A 49 -5.61 -3.82 2.35
N VAL A 50 -5.26 -2.85 1.51
CA VAL A 50 -4.75 -1.55 1.99
C VAL A 50 -5.81 -0.79 2.78
N HIS A 51 -7.05 -0.75 2.30
CA HIS A 51 -8.17 -0.09 2.98
C HIS A 51 -8.41 -0.65 4.39
N ASN A 52 -8.43 -1.98 4.50
CA ASN A 52 -8.67 -2.65 5.78
C ASN A 52 -7.50 -2.48 6.75
N LEU A 53 -6.24 -2.50 6.27
CA LEU A 53 -5.08 -2.20 7.11
C LEU A 53 -5.13 -0.77 7.67
N THR A 54 -5.49 0.22 6.85
CA THR A 54 -5.67 1.61 7.31
C THR A 54 -6.78 1.73 8.36
N LYS A 55 -7.90 1.01 8.17
CA LYS A 55 -9.00 0.94 9.15
C LYS A 55 -8.65 0.25 10.46
N SER A 56 -7.62 -0.60 10.45
CA SER A 56 -7.08 -1.27 11.63
C SER A 56 -5.88 -0.53 12.24
N SER A 57 -5.71 0.76 11.91
CA SER A 57 -4.61 1.64 12.35
C SER A 57 -3.20 1.12 12.06
N VAL A 58 -3.04 0.17 11.12
CA VAL A 58 -1.75 -0.35 10.68
C VAL A 58 -1.19 0.56 9.58
N GLN A 59 -0.33 1.50 9.98
CA GLN A 59 0.33 2.44 9.07
C GLN A 59 1.64 1.86 8.53
N LEU A 60 1.55 0.99 7.52
CA LEU A 60 2.71 0.42 6.85
C LEU A 60 2.97 1.03 5.47
N ASN A 61 4.24 1.31 5.19
CA ASN A 61 4.68 1.78 3.88
C ASN A 61 4.60 0.66 2.83
N ARG A 62 4.21 1.01 1.60
CA ARG A 62 4.11 0.05 0.48
C ARG A 62 5.44 -0.65 0.16
N ARG A 63 6.57 0.04 0.35
CA ARG A 63 7.90 -0.56 0.23
C ARG A 63 8.07 -1.72 1.21
N VAL A 64 7.75 -1.50 2.48
CA VAL A 64 7.88 -2.51 3.55
C VAL A 64 6.91 -3.67 3.33
N ILE A 65 5.65 -3.38 2.97
CA ILE A 65 4.66 -4.43 2.67
C ILE A 65 5.14 -5.31 1.50
N SER A 66 5.72 -4.69 0.45
CA SER A 66 6.24 -5.45 -0.70
C SER A 66 7.48 -6.29 -0.35
N ASP A 67 8.28 -5.83 0.61
CA ASP A 67 9.47 -6.55 1.06
C ASP A 67 9.09 -7.74 1.94
N LEU A 68 8.18 -7.52 2.90
CA LEU A 68 7.59 -8.58 3.73
C LEU A 68 6.91 -9.68 2.90
N ALA A 69 6.26 -9.30 1.81
CA ALA A 69 5.64 -10.28 0.91
C ALA A 69 6.67 -11.21 0.24
N ILE A 70 7.93 -10.77 0.09
CA ILE A 70 9.02 -11.54 -0.54
C ILE A 70 9.81 -12.32 0.51
N THR A 71 10.20 -11.65 1.59
CA THR A 71 11.10 -12.20 2.61
C THR A 71 10.37 -13.07 3.63
N GLU A 72 9.18 -12.65 4.05
CA GLU A 72 8.49 -13.20 5.23
C GLU A 72 7.01 -13.54 4.92
N PRO A 73 6.73 -14.66 4.23
CA PRO A 73 5.38 -15.01 3.80
C PRO A 73 4.43 -15.25 4.98
N LYS A 74 4.94 -15.72 6.12
CA LYS A 74 4.13 -15.94 7.34
C LYS A 74 3.61 -14.63 7.92
N SER A 75 4.46 -13.60 7.96
CA SER A 75 4.09 -12.26 8.44
C SER A 75 3.06 -11.62 7.51
N PHE A 76 3.24 -11.76 6.19
CA PHE A 76 2.27 -11.27 5.21
C PHE A 76 0.92 -11.99 5.30
N LEU A 77 0.92 -13.31 5.54
CA LEU A 77 -0.31 -14.08 5.79
C LEU A 77 -1.07 -13.57 7.02
N SER A 78 -0.39 -13.26 8.12
CA SER A 78 -1.02 -12.70 9.32
C SER A 78 -1.68 -11.35 9.04
N LEU A 79 -1.01 -10.48 8.28
CA LEU A 79 -1.57 -9.20 7.84
C LEU A 79 -2.80 -9.40 6.93
N ALA A 80 -2.73 -10.36 6.01
CA ALA A 80 -3.84 -10.69 5.13
C ALA A 80 -5.06 -11.19 5.92
N LYS A 81 -4.86 -12.09 6.90
CA LYS A 81 -5.93 -12.58 7.78
C LYS A 81 -6.56 -11.46 8.61
N LEU A 82 -5.74 -10.55 9.16
CA LEU A 82 -6.22 -9.39 9.89
C LEU A 82 -7.10 -8.50 9.01
N ALA A 83 -6.65 -8.22 7.78
CA ALA A 83 -7.43 -7.44 6.83
C ALA A 83 -8.73 -8.15 6.39
N GLN A 84 -8.74 -9.47 6.25
CA GLN A 84 -9.97 -10.25 5.99
C GLN A 84 -10.95 -10.16 7.16
N ALA A 85 -10.49 -10.33 8.39
CA ALA A 85 -11.33 -10.24 9.58
C ALA A 85 -11.98 -8.85 9.67
N ARG A 86 -11.20 -7.79 9.46
CA ARG A 86 -11.72 -6.41 9.43
C ARG A 86 -12.73 -6.19 8.31
N GLN A 87 -12.52 -6.78 7.13
CA GLN A 87 -13.47 -6.71 6.03
C GLN A 87 -14.81 -7.34 6.40
N GLN A 88 -14.78 -8.53 6.99
CA GLN A 88 -15.98 -9.26 7.40
C GLN A 88 -16.76 -8.52 8.48
N GLU A 89 -16.06 -7.95 9.47
CA GLU A 89 -16.68 -7.08 10.46
C GLU A 89 -17.37 -5.88 9.82
N GLY A 90 -16.71 -5.22 8.85
CA GLY A 90 -17.28 -4.10 8.12
C GLY A 90 -18.51 -4.47 7.30
N LEU A 91 -18.50 -5.63 6.64
CA LEU A 91 -19.66 -6.15 5.90
C LEU A 91 -20.83 -6.48 6.84
N ARG A 92 -20.56 -7.15 7.97
CA ARG A 92 -21.58 -7.45 8.99
C ARG A 92 -22.19 -6.18 9.57
N ALA A 93 -21.36 -5.16 9.83
CA ALA A 93 -21.84 -3.86 10.29
C ALA A 93 -22.79 -3.20 9.28
N ALA A 94 -22.45 -3.27 7.99
CA ALA A 94 -23.26 -2.68 6.92
C ALA A 94 -24.63 -3.38 6.73
N LEU A 95 -24.71 -4.68 7.03
CA LEU A 95 -25.97 -5.45 6.97
C LEU A 95 -26.85 -5.27 8.22
N GLY A 96 -26.30 -4.73 9.32
CA GLY A 96 -27.03 -4.53 10.57
C GLY A 96 -27.72 -3.16 10.69
N ASN A 97 -28.43 -2.94 11.80
CA ASN A 97 -29.26 -1.75 12.06
C ASN A 97 -28.47 -0.46 12.39
N GLY A 98 -27.21 -0.31 11.95
CA GLY A 98 -26.39 0.89 12.17
C GLY A 98 -25.93 1.17 13.62
N LYS A 99 -26.42 0.43 14.62
CA LYS A 99 -25.79 0.37 15.96
C LYS A 99 -24.59 -0.55 15.88
N GLU A 100 -23.41 0.06 15.83
CA GLU A 100 -22.07 -0.53 15.69
C GLU A 100 -21.92 -1.96 16.25
N PRO A 101 -21.42 -2.94 15.48
CA PRO A 101 -20.78 -4.08 16.11
C PRO A 101 -19.42 -3.61 16.63
N ALA A 102 -19.21 -3.69 17.95
CA ALA A 102 -17.90 -3.53 18.57
C ALA A 102 -17.00 -4.75 18.24
N GLY A 103 -16.69 -4.93 16.96
CA GLY A 103 -15.69 -5.90 16.50
C GLY A 103 -14.36 -5.64 17.20
N VAL A 104 -13.63 -6.71 17.52
CA VAL A 104 -12.37 -6.60 18.26
C VAL A 104 -11.38 -5.72 17.48
N PHE A 105 -11.41 -5.79 16.13
CA PHE A 105 -10.55 -4.98 15.26
C PHE A 105 -11.16 -3.62 14.87
N SER A 106 -12.41 -3.34 15.24
CA SER A 106 -13.08 -2.07 14.98
C SER A 106 -12.85 -1.01 16.05
N ARG A 107 -12.39 -1.43 17.23
CA ARG A 107 -12.04 -0.55 18.34
C ARG A 107 -10.72 0.15 18.00
N VAL A 108 -10.81 1.42 17.60
CA VAL A 108 -9.62 2.25 17.41
C VAL A 108 -9.17 2.75 18.76
N VAL A 109 -7.90 2.52 19.10
CA VAL A 109 -7.28 3.13 20.27
C VAL A 109 -7.10 4.62 19.96
N LEU A 110 -7.87 5.48 20.63
CA LEU A 110 -7.64 6.91 20.60
C LEU A 110 -6.36 7.18 21.41
N LEU A 111 -5.28 7.52 20.71
CA LEU A 111 -4.10 8.11 21.34
C LEU A 111 -4.53 9.49 21.85
N GLN A 112 -4.51 9.67 23.17
CA GLN A 112 -4.70 10.98 23.83
C GLN A 112 -3.51 11.91 23.56
#